data_AF-A0A849QMG6-F1
#
_entry.id   AF-A0A849QMG6-F1
#
_cell.length_a   1.000
_cell.length_b   1.000
_cell.length_c   1.000
_cell.angle_alpha   90.00
_cell.angle_beta   90.00
_cell.angle_gamma   90.00
#
_symmetry.space_group_name_H-M   'P 1'
#
loop_
_entity.id
_entity.type
_entity.pdbx_description
1 polymer ?
#
loop_
_entity_poly.entity_id
_entity_poly.type
_entity_poly.pdbx_seq_one_letter_code
_entity_poly.pdbx_strand_id
1 'polypeptide(L)'
;AGKSTTIILQGNKNLKFLVAILNSKLISFWYKIFFKSLSLAGGYLRIGNNEIKKIPFIDLNDSQQTVFITLVDQILAITIDANYLDNLEKQAKVKNLENQIDQLVYKLYDLTPEEIKIVEEFNEGE
;
A
#
# COMPACT_ATOMS: atom_id res chain seq x y z
N ALA A 1 6.60 -26.90 9.64
CA ALA A 1 7.16 -25.87 8.75
C ALA A 1 7.47 -24.63 9.59
N GLY A 2 8.71 -24.15 9.58
CA GLY A 2 9.11 -22.98 10.37
C GLY A 2 8.44 -21.72 9.83
N LYS A 3 7.85 -20.91 10.71
CA LYS A 3 7.37 -19.59 10.34
C LYS A 3 8.59 -18.76 9.92
N SER A 4 8.63 -18.33 8.67
CA SER A 4 9.68 -17.42 8.19
C SER A 4 9.30 -16.01 8.63
N THR A 5 10.19 -15.35 9.37
CA THR A 5 10.06 -13.92 9.69
C THR A 5 10.99 -13.13 8.80
N THR A 6 10.50 -12.01 8.29
CA THR A 6 11.26 -11.15 7.39
C THR A 6 11.26 -9.76 7.92
N ILE A 7 12.47 -9.21 8.06
CA ILE A 7 12.69 -7.90 8.61
C ILE A 7 13.19 -7.03 7.47
N ILE A 8 12.46 -5.94 7.20
CA ILE A 8 12.89 -4.90 6.27
C ILE A 8 13.54 -3.81 7.13
N LEU A 9 14.86 -3.67 7.02
CA LEU A 9 15.60 -2.66 7.75
C LEU A 9 15.65 -1.37 6.95
N GLN A 10 15.57 -0.24 7.67
CA GLN A 10 15.79 1.08 7.09
C GLN A 10 17.26 1.18 6.64
N GLY A 11 17.50 0.90 5.36
CA GLY A 11 18.75 1.24 4.69
C GLY A 11 18.71 2.72 4.27
N ASN A 12 19.06 3.01 3.02
CA ASN A 12 18.99 4.35 2.45
C ASN A 12 17.57 4.82 2.06
N LYS A 13 16.53 4.03 2.35
CA LYS A 13 15.15 4.31 1.94
C LYS A 13 14.25 4.49 3.15
N ASN A 14 13.32 5.43 3.07
CA ASN A 14 12.41 5.70 4.16
C ASN A 14 11.33 4.60 4.27
N LEU A 15 11.17 4.02 5.47
CA LEU A 15 10.17 2.97 5.70
C LEU A 15 8.73 3.48 5.49
N LYS A 16 8.45 4.75 5.76
CA LYS A 16 7.12 5.33 5.54
C LYS A 16 6.77 5.39 4.06
N PHE A 17 7.74 5.72 3.21
CA PHE A 17 7.56 5.64 1.76
C PHE A 17 7.22 4.21 1.32
N LEU A 18 7.97 3.23 1.81
CA LEU A 18 7.69 1.82 1.53
C LEU A 18 6.28 1.40 1.97
N VAL A 19 5.87 1.83 3.17
CA VAL A 19 4.51 1.58 3.69
C VAL A 19 3.45 2.20 2.78
N ALA A 20 3.66 3.42 2.27
CA ALA A 20 2.73 4.06 1.34
C ALA A 20 2.54 3.24 0.06
N ILE A 21 3.63 2.77 -0.54
CA ILE A 21 3.57 1.98 -1.77
C ILE A 21 2.92 0.62 -1.52
N LEU A 22 3.33 -0.10 -0.47
CA LEU A 22 2.82 -1.44 -0.15
C LEU A 22 1.33 -1.46 0.17
N ASN A 23 0.78 -0.40 0.77
CA ASN A 23 -0.64 -0.31 1.10
C ASN A 23 -1.50 0.29 -0.01
N SER A 24 -0.92 0.62 -1.16
CA SER A 24 -1.70 1.14 -2.29
C SER A 24 -2.55 0.06 -2.97
N LYS A 25 -3.66 0.49 -3.56
CA LYS A 25 -4.56 -0.36 -4.35
C LYS A 25 -3.87 -1.02 -5.54
N LEU A 26 -2.93 -0.31 -6.18
CA LEU A 26 -2.17 -0.83 -7.31
C LEU A 26 -1.33 -2.05 -6.91
N ILE A 27 -0.59 -1.96 -5.80
CA ILE A 27 0.25 -3.06 -5.34
C ILE A 27 -0.61 -4.24 -4.87
N SER A 28 -1.73 -3.96 -4.20
CA SER A 28 -2.70 -4.99 -3.80
C SER A 28 -3.29 -5.74 -5.01
N PHE A 29 -3.71 -4.99 -6.04
CA PHE A 29 -4.18 -5.52 -7.32
C PHE A 29 -3.12 -6.37 -8.01
N TRP A 30 -1.91 -5.83 -8.18
CA TRP A 30 -0.79 -6.52 -8.81
C TRP A 30 -0.47 -7.83 -8.09
N TYR A 31 -0.42 -7.80 -6.75
CA TYR A 31 -0.13 -8.98 -5.95
C TYR A 31 -1.17 -10.08 -6.16
N LYS A 32 -2.45 -9.72 -6.11
CA LYS A 32 -3.56 -10.68 -6.25
C LYS A 32 -3.61 -11.28 -7.65
N ILE A 33 -3.22 -10.55 -8.70
CA ILE A 33 -3.14 -11.09 -10.06
C ILE A 33 -1.97 -12.05 -10.20
N PHE A 34 -0.75 -11.61 -9.84
CA PHE A 34 0.47 -12.40 -10.07
C PHE A 34 0.59 -13.61 -9.14
N PHE A 35 0.04 -13.52 -7.93
CA PHE A 35 0.14 -14.57 -6.90
C PHE A 35 -1.21 -15.16 -6.52
N LYS A 36 -2.20 -15.11 -7.43
CA LYS A 36 -3.54 -15.69 -7.21
C LYS A 36 -3.49 -17.14 -6.72
N SER A 37 -2.53 -17.94 -7.21
CA SER A 37 -2.34 -19.33 -6.81
C SER A 37 -1.77 -19.53 -5.40
N LEU A 38 -1.28 -18.46 -4.76
CA LEU A 38 -0.78 -18.45 -3.39
C LEU A 38 -1.84 -18.00 -2.36
N SER A 39 -3.10 -17.81 -2.80
CA SER A 39 -4.21 -17.54 -1.89
C SER A 39 -4.45 -18.74 -0.98
N LEU A 40 -4.46 -18.51 0.33
CA LEU A 40 -4.86 -19.51 1.32
C LEU A 40 -6.39 -19.64 1.36
N ALA A 41 -6.87 -20.74 1.95
CA ALA A 41 -8.30 -20.88 2.27
C ALA A 41 -8.78 -19.67 3.07
N GLY A 42 -9.94 -19.11 2.70
CA GLY A 42 -10.49 -17.91 3.32
C GLY A 42 -10.02 -16.57 2.74
N GLY A 43 -9.32 -16.56 1.59
CA GLY A 43 -8.97 -15.32 0.88
C GLY A 43 -7.68 -14.64 1.37
N TYR A 44 -6.98 -15.23 2.33
CA TYR A 44 -5.72 -14.67 2.83
C TYR A 44 -4.58 -14.78 1.81
N LEU A 45 -3.77 -13.73 1.72
CA LEU A 45 -2.59 -13.70 0.87
C LEU A 45 -1.38 -14.26 1.61
N ARG A 46 -0.71 -15.25 1.01
CA ARG A 46 0.58 -15.71 1.52
C ARG A 46 1.67 -14.75 1.06
N ILE A 47 2.04 -13.80 1.90
CA ILE A 47 3.12 -12.84 1.63
C ILE A 47 4.45 -13.38 2.19
N GLY A 48 5.42 -13.57 1.30
CA GLY A 48 6.77 -14.01 1.64
C GLY A 48 7.85 -13.17 0.94
N ASN A 49 9.11 -13.54 1.17
CA ASN A 49 10.26 -12.74 0.72
C ASN A 49 10.44 -12.73 -0.77
N ASN A 50 10.17 -13.88 -1.38
CA ASN A 50 10.32 -14.03 -2.81
C ASN A 50 9.25 -13.23 -3.55
N GLU A 51 8.08 -13.06 -2.95
CA GLU A 51 6.96 -12.30 -3.48
C GLU A 51 7.19 -10.80 -3.31
N ILE A 52 7.56 -10.33 -2.11
CA ILE A 52 7.87 -8.91 -1.85
C ILE A 52 9.02 -8.43 -2.74
N LYS A 53 10.07 -9.23 -2.94
CA LYS A 53 11.20 -8.87 -3.82
C LYS A 53 10.83 -8.72 -5.29
N LYS A 54 9.70 -9.28 -5.73
CA LYS A 54 9.22 -9.19 -7.12
C LYS A 54 8.33 -7.98 -7.36
N ILE A 55 7.90 -7.28 -6.31
CA ILE A 55 7.13 -6.05 -6.45
C ILE A 55 7.99 -5.06 -7.23
N PRO A 56 7.47 -4.48 -8.33
CA PRO A 56 8.22 -3.53 -9.13
C PRO A 56 8.37 -2.21 -8.35
N PHE A 57 9.40 -2.05 -7.54
CA PHE A 57 9.64 -0.81 -6.79
C PHE A 57 10.37 0.21 -7.64
N ILE A 58 9.79 1.42 -7.74
CA ILE A 58 10.43 2.57 -8.38
C ILE A 58 11.30 3.29 -7.35
N ASP A 59 12.53 3.62 -7.72
CA ASP A 59 13.41 4.39 -6.87
C ASP A 59 13.16 5.89 -7.06
N LEU A 60 12.70 6.53 -5.98
CA LEU A 60 12.45 7.97 -5.94
C LEU A 60 13.55 8.67 -5.15
N ASN A 61 13.87 9.90 -5.53
CA ASN A 61 14.74 10.74 -4.71
C ASN A 61 14.03 11.19 -3.41
N ASP A 62 14.81 11.65 -2.43
CA ASP A 62 14.29 12.03 -1.10
C ASP A 62 13.20 13.12 -1.17
N SER A 63 13.33 14.05 -2.11
CA SER A 63 12.35 15.13 -2.30
C SER A 63 11.00 14.58 -2.76
N GLN A 64 10.99 13.60 -3.66
CA GLN A 64 9.76 12.97 -4.15
C GLN A 64 9.15 12.04 -3.09
N GLN A 65 9.99 11.35 -2.31
CA GLN A 65 9.50 10.51 -1.19
C GLN A 65 8.81 11.34 -0.10
N THR A 66 9.22 12.59 0.10
CA THR A 66 8.71 13.47 1.16
C THR A 66 7.19 13.64 1.13
N VAL A 67 6.58 13.67 -0.06
CA VAL A 67 5.12 13.80 -0.20
C VAL A 67 4.41 12.58 0.37
N PHE A 68 4.86 11.37 0.03
CA PHE A 68 4.33 10.12 0.57
C PHE A 68 4.54 10.01 2.08
N ILE A 69 5.74 10.36 2.55
CA ILE A 69 6.10 10.33 3.97
C ILE A 69 5.15 11.23 4.77
N THR A 70 4.87 12.43 4.25
CA THR A 70 3.97 13.40 4.90
C THR A 70 2.54 12.87 5.00
N LEU A 71 2.03 12.24 3.94
CA LEU A 71 0.70 11.63 3.95
C LEU A 71 0.61 10.47 4.96
N VAL A 72 1.63 9.61 5.00
CA VAL A 72 1.71 8.52 5.97
C VAL A 72 1.78 9.07 7.40
N ASP A 73 2.53 10.14 7.64
CA ASP A 73 2.59 10.78 8.96
C ASP A 73 1.23 11.34 9.40
N GLN A 74 0.46 11.92 8.48
CA GLN A 74 -0.91 12.36 8.77
C GLN A 74 -1.82 11.18 9.10
N ILE A 75 -1.75 10.08 8.35
CA ILE A 75 -2.53 8.86 8.62
C ILE A 75 -2.17 8.30 10.00
N LEU A 76 -0.88 8.19 10.31
CA LEU A 76 -0.41 7.69 11.61
C LEU A 76 -0.84 8.59 12.77
N ALA A 77 -0.81 9.91 12.58
CA ALA A 77 -1.27 10.86 13.60
C ALA A 77 -2.77 10.74 13.91
N ILE A 78 -3.59 10.31 12.93
CA ILE A 78 -5.03 10.09 13.12
C ILE A 78 -5.29 8.71 13.74
N THR A 79 -4.61 7.67 13.24
CA THR A 79 -4.86 6.27 13.61
C THR A 79 -4.30 5.87 14.97
N ILE A 80 -3.35 6.63 15.51
CA ILE A 80 -2.83 6.42 16.87
C ILE A 80 -3.85 6.77 17.98
N ASP A 81 -4.87 7.56 17.66
CA ASP A 81 -5.91 7.90 18.63
C ASP A 81 -6.80 6.68 18.92
N ALA A 82 -6.98 6.38 20.21
CA ALA A 82 -7.74 5.22 20.68
C ALA A 82 -9.19 5.20 20.17
N ASN A 83 -9.80 6.36 19.88
CA ASN A 83 -11.17 6.43 19.37
C ASN A 83 -11.27 6.33 17.84
N TYR A 84 -10.16 6.10 17.13
CA TYR A 84 -10.16 6.03 15.66
C TYR A 84 -11.15 5.00 15.12
N LEU A 85 -11.20 3.81 15.73
CA LEU A 85 -12.08 2.72 15.30
C LEU A 85 -13.57 3.03 15.46
N ASP A 86 -13.91 3.97 16.36
CA ASP A 86 -15.30 4.37 16.64
C ASP A 86 -15.66 5.72 15.99
N ASN A 87 -14.71 6.42 15.38
CA ASN A 87 -14.90 7.76 14.84
C ASN A 87 -14.93 7.75 13.30
N LEU A 88 -16.16 7.77 12.75
CA LEU A 88 -16.41 7.79 11.31
C LEU A 88 -15.77 8.99 10.59
N GLU A 89 -15.69 10.17 11.24
CA GLU A 89 -15.07 11.35 10.63
C GLU A 89 -13.56 11.15 10.44
N LYS A 90 -12.90 10.55 11.43
CA LYS A 90 -11.48 10.21 11.34
C LYS A 90 -11.21 9.14 10.28
N GLN A 91 -12.06 8.11 10.22
CA GLN A 91 -11.98 7.08 9.17
C GLN A 91 -12.15 7.67 7.77
N ALA A 92 -13.11 8.58 7.59
CA ALA A 92 -13.29 9.28 6.32
C ALA A 92 -12.06 10.12 5.94
N LYS A 93 -11.42 10.79 6.91
CA LYS A 93 -10.17 11.54 6.69
C LYS A 93 -9.02 10.61 6.29
N VAL A 94 -8.84 9.49 6.97
CA VAL A 94 -7.81 8.49 6.61
C VAL A 94 -8.07 7.93 5.22
N LYS A 95 -9.31 7.55 4.90
CA LYS A 95 -9.68 7.06 3.55
C LYS A 95 -9.38 8.08 2.45
N ASN A 96 -9.56 9.38 2.73
CA ASN A 96 -9.21 10.42 1.79
C ASN A 96 -7.68 10.52 1.58
N LEU A 97 -6.89 10.42 2.66
CA LEU A 97 -5.42 10.42 2.60
C LEU A 97 -4.89 9.17 1.87
N GLU A 98 -5.45 8.00 2.13
CA GLU A 98 -5.15 6.75 1.41
C GLU A 98 -5.44 6.91 -0.08
N ASN A 99 -6.60 7.47 -0.45
CA ASN A 99 -6.91 7.73 -1.85
C ASN A 99 -5.93 8.72 -2.51
N GLN A 100 -5.42 9.71 -1.76
CA GLN A 100 -4.37 10.59 -2.28
C GLN A 100 -3.06 9.83 -2.54
N ILE A 101 -2.69 8.90 -1.66
CA ILE A 101 -1.55 8.00 -1.89
C ILE A 101 -1.78 7.16 -3.15
N ASP A 102 -2.96 6.57 -3.32
CA ASP A 102 -3.30 5.76 -4.51
C ASP A 102 -3.13 6.57 -5.80
N GLN A 103 -3.65 7.81 -5.84
CA GLN A 103 -3.49 8.68 -7.01
C GLN A 103 -2.02 9.05 -7.30
N LEU A 104 -1.20 9.23 -6.27
CA LEU A 104 0.23 9.47 -6.44
C LEU A 104 0.95 8.20 -6.94
N VAL A 105 0.54 7.03 -6.47
CA VAL A 105 1.06 5.74 -6.95
C VAL A 105 0.67 5.50 -8.40
N TYR A 106 -0.57 5.76 -8.81
CA TYR A 106 -0.97 5.62 -10.21
C TYR A 106 -0.12 6.49 -11.13
N LYS A 107 0.14 7.74 -10.73
CA LYS A 107 1.07 8.63 -11.45
C LYS A 107 2.50 8.13 -11.44
N LEU A 108 2.96 7.53 -10.35
CA LEU A 108 4.31 7.00 -10.22
C LEU A 108 4.57 5.86 -11.23
N TYR A 109 3.55 5.06 -11.53
CA TYR A 109 3.62 3.95 -12.48
C TYR A 109 3.05 4.30 -13.87
N ASP A 110 2.76 5.58 -14.12
CA ASP A 110 2.23 6.10 -15.39
C ASP A 110 0.95 5.38 -15.88
N LEU A 111 0.03 5.04 -14.97
CA LEU A 111 -1.23 4.38 -15.34
C LEU A 111 -2.16 5.31 -16.12
N THR A 112 -2.85 4.75 -17.12
CA THR A 112 -3.91 5.47 -17.85
C THR A 112 -5.22 5.49 -17.05
N PRO A 113 -6.16 6.40 -17.35
CA PRO A 113 -7.47 6.44 -16.70
C PRO A 113 -8.24 5.10 -16.81
N GLU A 114 -8.09 4.39 -17.93
CA GLU A 114 -8.71 3.08 -18.14
C GLU A 114 -8.10 2.02 -17.22
N GLU A 115 -6.79 2.02 -17.05
CA GLU A 115 -6.09 1.10 -16.14
C GLU A 115 -6.43 1.39 -14.68
N ILE A 116 -6.47 2.67 -14.30
CA ILE A 116 -6.91 3.09 -12.96
C ILE A 116 -8.31 2.55 -12.68
N LYS A 117 -9.24 2.66 -13.64
CA LYS A 117 -10.60 2.14 -13.48
C LYS A 117 -10.62 0.65 -13.19
N ILE A 118 -9.81 -0.13 -13.90
CA ILE A 118 -9.69 -1.58 -13.68
C ILE A 118 -9.17 -1.89 -12.26
N VAL A 119 -8.17 -1.14 -11.80
CA VAL A 119 -7.61 -1.30 -10.45
C VAL A 119 -8.65 -0.95 -9.38
N GLU A 120 -9.39 0.15 -9.55
CA GLU A 120 -10.42 0.58 -8.61
C GLU A 120 -11.58 -0.43 -8.56
N GLU A 121 -12.15 -0.81 -9.71
CA GLU A 121 -13.25 -1.79 -9.79
C GLU A 121 -12.87 -3.13 -9.15
N PHE A 122 -11.61 -3.56 -9.28
CA PHE A 122 -11.14 -4.80 -8.66
C PHE A 122 -11.12 -4.73 -7.13
N ASN A 123 -10.78 -3.56 -6.56
CA ASN A 123 -10.69 -3.37 -5.11
C ASN A 123 -12.03 -2.97 -4.47
N GLU A 124 -13.05 -2.53 -5.23
CA GLU A 124 -14.40 -2.25 -4.72
C GLU A 124 -15.20 -3.51 -4.34
N GLY A 125 -14.74 -4.70 -4.76
CA GLY A 125 -15.36 -5.98 -4.43
C GLY A 125 -14.95 -6.60 -3.08
N GLU A 126 -14.18 -5.88 -2.25
CA GLU A 126 -13.76 -6.29 -0.90
C GLU A 126 -14.56 -5.60 0.21
#